data_AF-A0A7R9HG86-F1
#
_entry.id   AF-A0A7R9HG86-F1
#
_cell.length_a   1.000
_cell.length_b   1.000
_cell.length_c   1.000
_cell.angle_alpha   90.00
_cell.angle_beta   90.00
_cell.angle_gamma   90.00
#
_symmetry.space_group_name_H-M   'P 1'
#
loop_
_entity.id
_entity.type
_entity.pdbx_description
1 polymer ?
#
loop_
_entity_poly.entity_id
_entity_poly.type
_entity_poly.pdbx_seq_one_letter_code
_entity_poly.pdbx_strand_id
1 'polypeptide(L)'
;MGPLVTGQIRIPENAAAEFSKNISVPSEDSTNLTGEDVYSELKHRGYHYSGQFKGILNAQIGQEGSTAAIEWSNDWLLFLDSLIQLAILHKGEDSQQMQLPLSFQKVIIDPMRHPVKR
;
A
#
# COMPACT_ATOMS: atom_id res chain seq x y z
N MET A 1 20.67 17.61 -15.27
CA MET A 1 19.94 16.79 -14.29
C MET A 1 19.25 15.67 -15.05
N GLY A 2 19.43 14.42 -14.62
CA GLY A 2 18.74 13.27 -15.22
C GLY A 2 17.28 13.15 -14.73
N PRO A 3 16.51 12.20 -15.28
CA PRO A 3 15.15 11.95 -14.82
C PRO A 3 15.14 11.44 -13.36
N LEU A 4 14.19 11.91 -12.55
CA LEU A 4 13.98 11.47 -11.17
C LEU A 4 13.32 10.08 -11.10
N VAL A 5 12.48 9.75 -12.08
CA VAL A 5 11.78 8.46 -12.20
C VAL A 5 11.72 8.07 -13.68
N THR A 6 11.84 6.78 -13.97
CA THR A 6 11.70 6.21 -15.32
C THR A 6 10.77 4.99 -15.27
N GLY A 7 10.03 4.74 -16.35
CA GLY A 7 9.13 3.59 -16.44
C GLY A 7 8.39 3.53 -17.77
N GLN A 8 7.42 2.62 -17.87
CA GLN A 8 6.52 2.49 -19.02
C GLN A 8 5.06 2.58 -18.57
N ILE A 9 4.25 3.25 -19.37
CA ILE A 9 2.80 3.37 -19.15
C ILE A 9 2.12 2.91 -20.42
N ARG A 10 1.07 2.08 -20.27
CA ARG A 10 0.20 1.67 -21.36
C ARG A 10 -1.22 1.47 -20.87
N ILE A 11 -2.18 1.59 -21.79
CA ILE A 11 -3.58 1.25 -21.56
C ILE A 11 -3.77 -0.19 -22.05
N PRO A 12 -4.15 -1.14 -21.17
CA PRO A 12 -4.43 -2.51 -21.58
C PRO A 12 -5.81 -2.59 -22.27
N GLU A 13 -5.99 -3.55 -23.18
CA GLU A 13 -7.31 -3.86 -23.76
C GLU A 13 -8.30 -4.30 -22.67
N ASN A 14 -7.80 -5.05 -21.68
CA ASN A 14 -8.57 -5.52 -20.54
C ASN A 14 -7.73 -5.47 -19.26
N ALA A 15 -7.89 -4.40 -18.47
CA ALA A 15 -7.19 -4.25 -17.19
C ALA A 15 -7.51 -5.38 -16.21
N ALA A 16 -8.76 -5.88 -16.21
CA ALA A 16 -9.20 -6.94 -15.31
C ALA A 16 -8.42 -8.25 -15.52
N ALA A 17 -8.06 -8.56 -16.77
CA ALA A 17 -7.29 -9.75 -17.13
C ALA A 17 -5.81 -9.66 -16.71
N GLU A 18 -5.33 -8.47 -16.39
CA GLU A 18 -3.91 -8.24 -16.07
C GLU A 18 -3.59 -8.29 -14.59
N PHE A 19 -4.60 -8.23 -13.71
CA PHE A 19 -4.41 -8.33 -12.26
C PHE A 19 -3.78 -9.66 -11.86
N SER A 20 -2.98 -9.63 -10.79
CA SER A 20 -2.47 -10.87 -10.20
C SER A 20 -3.63 -11.74 -9.74
N LYS A 21 -3.56 -13.03 -10.06
CA LYS A 21 -4.48 -14.05 -9.54
C LYS A 21 -4.02 -14.59 -8.18
N ASN A 22 -2.74 -14.39 -7.86
CA ASN A 22 -2.16 -14.79 -6.59
C ASN A 22 -2.21 -13.60 -5.65
N ILE A 23 -3.10 -13.67 -4.66
CA ILE A 23 -3.20 -12.71 -3.57
C ILE A 23 -2.64 -13.39 -2.33
N SER A 24 -1.55 -12.85 -1.81
CA SER A 24 -1.04 -13.24 -0.50
C SER A 24 -2.00 -12.75 0.56
N VAL A 25 -2.62 -13.68 1.28
CA VAL A 25 -3.47 -13.38 2.43
C VAL A 25 -2.68 -13.60 3.73
N PRO A 26 -2.91 -12.81 4.79
CA PRO A 26 -2.32 -13.05 6.09
C PRO A 26 -2.71 -14.44 6.62
N SER A 27 -1.80 -15.09 7.33
CA SER A 27 -2.07 -16.34 8.04
C SER A 27 -3.03 -16.14 9.23
N GLU A 28 -3.56 -17.23 9.79
CA GLU A 28 -4.44 -17.18 10.97
C GLU A 28 -3.74 -16.53 12.18
N ASP A 29 -2.42 -16.67 12.28
CA ASP A 29 -1.58 -16.09 13.34
C ASP A 29 -1.22 -14.61 13.09
N SER A 30 -1.93 -13.93 12.18
CA SER A 30 -1.65 -12.53 11.83
C SER A 30 -1.96 -11.56 12.98
N THR A 31 -1.16 -10.50 13.04
CA THR A 31 -1.32 -9.42 14.01
C THR A 31 -2.31 -8.38 13.46
N ASN A 32 -3.37 -8.12 14.22
CA ASN A 32 -4.33 -7.06 13.93
C ASN A 32 -3.84 -5.74 14.51
N LEU A 33 -3.81 -4.69 13.68
CA LEU A 33 -3.38 -3.35 14.05
C LEU A 33 -4.49 -2.34 13.76
N THR A 34 -4.76 -1.46 14.71
CA THR A 34 -5.56 -0.26 14.45
C THR A 34 -4.76 0.72 13.59
N GLY A 35 -5.43 1.69 12.97
CA GLY A 35 -4.72 2.78 12.29
C GLY A 35 -3.75 3.52 13.23
N GLU A 36 -4.09 3.68 14.51
CA GLU A 36 -3.19 4.29 15.49
C GLU A 36 -1.92 3.46 15.70
N ASP A 37 -2.05 2.13 15.82
CA ASP A 37 -0.91 1.22 15.95
C ASP A 37 -0.02 1.28 14.69
N VAL A 38 -0.62 1.21 13.50
CA VAL A 38 0.08 1.30 12.21
C VAL A 38 0.94 2.55 12.14
N TYR A 39 0.36 3.71 12.45
CA TYR A 39 1.07 4.98 12.32
C TYR A 39 2.04 5.25 13.48
N SER A 40 1.83 4.64 14.63
CA SER A 40 2.79 4.66 15.74
C SER A 40 4.04 3.84 15.38
N GLU A 41 3.86 2.67 14.79
CA GLU A 41 4.96 1.82 14.32
C GLU A 41 5.72 2.47 13.16
N LEU A 42 5.01 3.00 12.15
CA LEU A 42 5.65 3.74 11.06
C LEU A 42 6.45 4.94 11.58
N LYS A 43 5.93 5.67 12.58
CA LYS A 43 6.67 6.75 13.23
C LYS A 43 7.91 6.25 13.97
N HIS A 44 7.82 5.12 14.66
CA HIS A 44 8.98 4.48 15.32
C HIS A 44 10.09 4.14 14.31
N ARG A 45 9.70 3.72 13.10
CA ARG A 45 10.62 3.44 11.96
C ARG A 45 11.11 4.69 11.22
N GLY A 46 10.73 5.89 11.66
CA GLY A 46 11.17 7.18 11.09
C GLY A 46 10.22 7.81 10.07
N TYR A 47 9.06 7.22 9.79
CA TYR A 47 8.07 7.78 8.86
C TYR A 47 7.10 8.72 9.57
N HIS A 48 7.13 10.00 9.20
CA HIS A 48 6.36 11.05 9.87
C HIS A 48 5.09 11.41 9.09
N TYR A 49 4.20 10.44 8.87
CA TYR A 49 2.91 10.66 8.20
C TYR A 49 1.96 11.50 9.07
N SER A 50 1.19 12.39 8.42
CA SER A 50 0.24 13.28 9.09
C SER A 50 -0.96 13.64 8.22
N GLY A 51 -2.03 14.11 8.85
CA GLY A 51 -3.24 14.56 8.16
C GLY A 51 -3.84 13.48 7.25
N GLN A 52 -4.15 13.86 6.01
CA GLN A 52 -4.79 12.99 5.02
C GLN A 52 -3.89 11.83 4.53
N PHE A 53 -2.58 11.88 4.80
CA PHE A 53 -1.67 10.77 4.51
C PHE A 53 -1.76 9.65 5.56
N LYS A 54 -2.62 9.79 6.58
CA LYS A 54 -2.94 8.70 7.52
C LYS A 54 -4.18 7.91 7.10
N GLY A 55 -4.17 7.38 5.86
CA GLY A 55 -5.33 6.72 5.25
C GLY A 55 -5.61 5.26 5.66
N ILE A 56 -4.69 4.56 6.33
CA ILE A 56 -4.89 3.18 6.81
C ILE A 56 -5.76 3.19 8.08
N LEU A 57 -6.93 2.57 8.00
CA LEU A 57 -7.91 2.48 9.08
C LEU A 57 -7.62 1.32 10.04
N ASN A 58 -7.19 0.19 9.48
CA ASN A 58 -6.71 -0.99 10.18
C ASN A 58 -5.92 -1.87 9.20
N ALA A 59 -5.09 -2.75 9.75
CA ALA A 59 -4.32 -3.71 8.98
C ALA A 59 -4.22 -5.05 9.70
N GLN A 60 -4.03 -6.12 8.92
CA GLN A 60 -3.61 -7.42 9.41
C GLN A 60 -2.27 -7.75 8.76
N ILE A 61 -1.25 -8.03 9.57
CA ILE A 61 0.09 -8.36 9.09
C ILE A 61 0.44 -9.78 9.55
N GLY A 62 0.79 -10.65 8.61
CA GLY A 62 1.31 -11.98 8.88
C GLY A 62 2.51 -12.29 7.98
N GLN A 63 3.20 -13.39 8.26
CA GLN A 63 4.43 -13.76 7.55
C GLN A 63 4.23 -13.94 6.03
N GLU A 64 3.08 -14.45 5.62
CA GLU A 64 2.78 -14.75 4.21
C GLU A 64 2.15 -13.58 3.44
N GLY A 65 1.66 -12.55 4.15
CA GLY A 65 0.96 -11.44 3.52
C GLY A 65 0.38 -10.40 4.48
N SER A 66 -0.16 -9.33 3.92
CA SER A 66 -0.80 -8.24 4.65
C SER A 66 -2.10 -7.79 3.98
N THR A 67 -3.06 -7.35 4.78
CA THR A 67 -4.30 -6.71 4.33
C THR A 67 -4.51 -5.41 5.08
N ALA A 68 -5.23 -4.46 4.48
CA ALA A 68 -5.63 -3.24 5.16
C ALA A 68 -6.97 -2.71 4.64
N ALA A 69 -7.70 -2.05 5.53
CA ALA A 69 -8.78 -1.14 5.16
C ALA A 69 -8.19 0.26 4.99
N ILE A 70 -8.40 0.87 3.82
CA ILE A 70 -7.86 2.19 3.46
C ILE A 70 -9.02 3.15 3.19
N GLU A 71 -8.92 4.37 3.71
CA GLU A 71 -9.87 5.44 3.43
C GLU A 71 -9.84 5.84 1.96
N TRP A 72 -11.01 5.95 1.35
CA TRP A 72 -11.17 6.50 0.01
C TRP A 72 -11.75 7.92 0.04
N SER A 73 -10.94 8.88 -0.42
CA SER A 73 -11.27 10.30 -0.43
C SER A 73 -11.41 10.90 -1.84
N ASN A 74 -11.58 10.05 -2.86
CA ASN A 74 -11.53 10.43 -4.28
C ASN A 74 -10.16 11.03 -4.70
N ASP A 75 -9.11 10.66 -3.97
CA ASP A 75 -7.74 11.06 -4.24
C ASP A 75 -6.86 9.83 -4.40
N TRP A 76 -6.47 9.57 -5.65
CA TRP A 76 -5.60 8.46 -6.01
C TRP A 76 -4.21 8.57 -5.38
N LEU A 77 -3.71 9.78 -5.13
CA LEU A 77 -2.40 9.96 -4.50
C LEU A 77 -2.43 9.42 -3.07
N LEU A 78 -3.43 9.83 -2.27
CA LEU A 78 -3.57 9.38 -0.89
C LEU A 78 -3.82 7.87 -0.78
N PHE A 79 -4.63 7.33 -1.69
CA PHE A 79 -4.94 5.91 -1.73
C PHE A 79 -3.71 5.07 -2.10
N LEU A 80 -3.00 5.45 -3.17
CA LEU A 80 -1.79 4.75 -3.60
C LEU A 80 -0.65 4.88 -2.58
N ASP A 81 -0.50 6.04 -1.92
CA ASP A 81 0.48 6.22 -0.85
C ASP A 81 0.18 5.28 0.33
N SER A 82 -1.08 5.13 0.72
CA SER A 82 -1.49 4.19 1.77
C SER A 82 -1.19 2.72 1.41
N LEU A 83 -1.28 2.33 0.14
CA LEU A 83 -0.86 0.99 -0.31
C LEU A 83 0.65 0.80 -0.19
N ILE A 84 1.44 1.83 -0.48
CA ILE A 84 2.90 1.81 -0.31
C ILE A 84 3.26 1.74 1.19
N GLN A 85 2.56 2.50 2.04
CA GLN A 85 2.72 2.45 3.49
C GLN A 85 2.51 1.04 4.05
N LEU A 86 1.47 0.32 3.59
CA LEU A 86 1.22 -1.07 3.98
C LEU A 86 2.38 -1.99 3.57
N ALA A 87 2.90 -1.82 2.35
CA ALA A 87 4.05 -2.61 1.89
C ALA A 87 5.32 -2.33 2.71
N ILE A 88 5.55 -1.08 3.12
CA ILE A 88 6.65 -0.70 4.03
C ILE A 88 6.45 -1.33 5.41
N LEU A 89 5.22 -1.28 5.94
CA LEU A 89 4.89 -1.86 7.24
C LEU A 89 5.16 -3.36 7.27
N HIS A 90 4.68 -4.10 6.26
CA HIS A 90 4.88 -5.56 6.16
C HIS A 90 6.37 -5.94 6.02
N LYS A 91 7.14 -5.27 5.16
CA LYS A 91 8.57 -5.58 4.99
C LYS A 91 9.44 -5.26 6.20
N GLY A 92 9.05 -4.26 6.99
CA GLY A 92 9.85 -3.83 8.13
C GLY A 92 9.69 -4.71 9.39
N GLU A 93 8.87 -5.77 9.36
CA GLU A 93 8.79 -6.74 10.48
C GLU A 93 10.14 -7.37 10.80
N ASP A 94 10.99 -7.62 9.79
CA ASP A 94 12.25 -8.33 9.99
C ASP A 94 13.40 -7.44 10.52
N SER A 95 13.35 -6.13 10.30
CA SER A 95 14.52 -5.25 10.55
C SER A 95 14.22 -3.91 11.23
N GLN A 96 12.96 -3.49 11.32
CA GLN A 96 12.54 -2.15 11.78
C GLN A 96 13.28 -0.98 11.09
N GLN A 97 13.96 -1.24 9.97
CA GLN A 97 14.73 -0.23 9.25
C GLN A 97 13.84 0.56 8.29
N MET A 98 14.20 1.83 8.09
CA MET A 98 13.57 2.67 7.08
C MET A 98 13.88 2.11 5.67
N GLN A 99 12.84 1.66 4.98
CA GLN A 99 12.88 1.21 3.60
C GLN A 99 12.22 2.22 2.65
N LEU A 100 12.90 2.53 1.55
CA LEU A 100 12.32 3.34 0.49
C LEU A 100 11.92 2.41 -0.67
N PRO A 101 10.72 2.56 -1.25
CA PRO A 101 10.36 1.85 -2.46
C PRO A 101 11.24 2.37 -3.61
N LEU A 102 12.14 1.52 -4.11
CA LEU A 102 13.07 1.88 -5.19
C LEU A 102 12.50 1.64 -6.58
N SER A 103 11.64 0.63 -6.72
CA SER A 103 11.05 0.25 -8.01
C SER A 103 9.79 -0.56 -7.84
N PHE A 104 8.86 -0.42 -8.78
CA PHE A 104 7.70 -1.29 -8.93
C PHE A 104 7.79 -2.04 -10.25
N GLN A 105 7.58 -3.36 -10.22
CA GLN A 105 7.60 -4.17 -11.44
C GLN A 105 6.35 -3.90 -12.29
N LYS A 106 5.18 -3.81 -11.65
CA LYS A 106 3.89 -3.60 -12.31
C LYS A 106 2.91 -2.96 -11.33
N VAL A 107 2.22 -1.91 -11.76
CA VAL A 107 1.07 -1.32 -11.08
C VAL A 107 -0.08 -1.32 -12.06
N ILE A 108 -1.24 -1.82 -11.64
CA ILE A 108 -2.44 -1.90 -12.47
C ILE A 108 -3.53 -1.14 -11.76
N ILE A 109 -4.08 -0.15 -12.45
CA ILE A 109 -5.16 0.69 -11.95
C ILE A 109 -6.33 0.51 -12.91
N ASP A 110 -7.47 0.11 -12.34
CA ASP A 110 -8.75 0.03 -13.06
C ASP A 110 -9.74 1.00 -12.39
N PRO A 111 -9.83 2.24 -12.89
CA PRO A 111 -10.72 3.25 -12.32
C PRO A 111 -12.20 2.90 -12.47
N MET A 112 -12.57 2.10 -13.47
CA MET A 112 -13.97 1.71 -13.71
C MET A 112 -14.45 0.68 -12.70
N ARG A 113 -13.54 -0.18 -12.23
CA ARG A 113 -13.81 -1.13 -11.15
C ARG A 113 -13.68 -0.50 -9.76
N HIS A 114 -12.90 0.57 -9.62
CA HIS A 114 -12.70 1.23 -8.32
C HIS A 114 -13.97 1.99 -7.88
N PRO A 115 -14.39 1.88 -6.60
CA PRO A 115 -15.61 2.52 -6.14
C PRO A 115 -15.57 4.04 -6.33
N VAL A 116 -16.59 4.58 -6.98
CA VAL A 116 -16.83 6.03 -6.99
C VAL A 116 -17.39 6.40 -5.62
N LYS A 117 -16.77 7.38 -4.95
CA LYS A 117 -17.36 7.98 -3.75
C LYS A 117 -18.64 8.70 -4.21
N ARG A 118 -19.80 8.12 -3.90
CA ARG A 118 -21.11 8.73 -4.17
C ARG A 118 -21.42 9.81 -3.16
#